data_AF-A0A9P6WJZ4-F1
#
_entry.id   AF-A0A9P6WJZ4-F1
#
_cell.length_a   1.000
_cell.length_b   1.000
_cell.length_c   1.000
_cell.angle_alpha   90.00
_cell.angle_beta   90.00
_cell.angle_gamma   90.00
#
_symmetry.space_group_name_H-M   'P 1'
#
loop_
_entity.id
_entity.type
_entity.pdbx_description
1 polymer ?
#
loop_
_entity_poly.entity_id
_entity_poly.type
_entity_poly.pdbx_seq_one_letter_code
_entity_poly.pdbx_strand_id
1 'polypeptide(L)'
;MGFLGKKWNELVYTLTSNDRYAGYHSSKAMKSLTTDSDDIANQIEEINMTNDSKSNTFYNDNLDESSYSIDEKQQAQLVLDAWHIIEDVINLDMKDPKNYFKLNPKNYGSYDDSEIDDLDDIPDAEDLLNSLSDPCTIKDLNVAQKHLGIKFPFPVIQYFLTHDGQEVPPSSTRKLGLIYGLQLLSLAEVVVMTNYWRKVSRRELNSKFVPKTVVENNVKEKELIENNEKEENMIINNDPNFQIVEKINKISENDLKNYPDLMRNISTHSKNDYIKKLPNQSSYPPKMIKLQYANSNWIPLVTDNAGNNIAIDLDPDTDGKIGQVIIFGREFDTKFVIADNWGDFMNKFALDFENPKRCNLDYDGDIGKFDLAYLDKNGNIVDQGYLYVLSQRAMGKDI
;
A
#
# COMPACT_ATOMS: atom_id res chain seq x y z
N MET A 1 36.41 10.27 5.89
CA MET A 1 35.95 10.32 4.48
C MET A 1 34.57 10.95 4.45
N GLY A 2 34.46 12.14 3.85
CA GLY A 2 33.33 13.06 4.01
C GLY A 2 32.05 12.62 3.29
N PHE A 3 30.94 13.24 3.71
CA PHE A 3 29.55 13.07 3.23
C PHE A 3 29.40 13.01 1.69
N LEU A 4 30.28 13.72 0.96
CA LEU A 4 30.32 13.73 -0.50
C LEU A 4 30.75 12.38 -1.13
N GLY A 5 31.59 11.59 -0.46
CA GLY A 5 32.05 10.29 -1.00
C GLY A 5 31.01 9.17 -0.90
N LYS A 6 30.08 9.26 0.05
CA LYS A 6 28.97 8.29 0.20
C LYS A 6 27.91 8.46 -0.87
N LYS A 7 27.49 9.72 -1.11
CA LYS A 7 26.56 10.04 -2.19
C LYS A 7 27.13 9.67 -3.56
N TRP A 8 28.42 9.88 -3.80
CA TRP A 8 29.06 9.47 -5.06
C TRP A 8 29.05 7.96 -5.28
N ASN A 9 29.29 7.15 -4.24
CA ASN A 9 29.27 5.69 -4.37
C ASN A 9 27.84 5.13 -4.51
N GLU A 10 26.83 5.74 -3.88
CA GLU A 10 25.42 5.40 -4.10
C GLU A 10 25.00 5.72 -5.53
N LEU A 11 25.38 6.90 -6.04
CA LEU A 11 25.08 7.34 -7.41
C LEU A 11 25.78 6.43 -8.44
N VAL A 12 27.04 6.04 -8.19
CA VAL A 12 27.76 5.08 -9.05
C VAL A 12 27.12 3.69 -8.98
N TYR A 13 26.70 3.21 -7.80
CA TYR A 13 26.07 1.90 -7.68
C TYR A 13 24.71 1.86 -8.39
N THR A 14 23.82 2.83 -8.16
CA THR A 14 22.55 2.99 -8.89
C THR A 14 22.75 3.09 -10.40
N LEU A 15 23.77 3.83 -10.87
CA LEU A 15 24.10 3.93 -12.30
C LEU A 15 24.72 2.66 -12.89
N THR A 16 25.36 1.82 -12.07
CA THR A 16 26.03 0.58 -12.54
C THR A 16 25.16 -0.67 -12.41
N SER A 17 24.19 -0.70 -11.50
CA SER A 17 23.38 -1.89 -11.20
C SER A 17 21.90 -1.77 -11.59
N ASN A 18 21.45 -0.62 -12.12
CA ASN A 18 20.02 -0.32 -12.35
C ASN A 18 19.13 -0.54 -11.10
N ASP A 19 19.72 -0.54 -9.90
CA ASP A 19 19.04 -0.80 -8.63
C ASP A 19 18.67 0.55 -7.99
N ARG A 20 17.41 0.97 -8.16
CA ARG A 20 16.84 2.19 -7.56
C ARG A 20 16.86 2.15 -6.02
N TYR A 21 17.00 0.97 -5.42
CA TYR A 21 16.99 0.73 -3.98
C TYR A 21 18.40 0.43 -3.41
N ALA A 22 19.46 0.65 -4.18
CA ALA A 22 20.84 0.50 -3.72
C ALA A 22 21.16 1.33 -2.46
N GLY A 23 20.58 2.53 -2.33
CA GLY A 23 20.70 3.39 -1.14
C GLY A 23 20.01 2.82 0.12
N TYR A 24 19.04 1.91 -0.06
CA TYR A 24 18.40 1.19 1.06
C TYR A 24 19.39 0.26 1.77
N HIS A 25 20.33 -0.33 1.01
CA HIS A 25 21.44 -1.14 1.53
C HIS A 25 22.53 -0.32 2.24
N SER A 26 22.65 0.99 1.99
CA SER A 26 23.68 1.84 2.61
C SER A 26 23.28 2.40 3.98
N SER A 27 21.98 2.29 4.33
CA SER A 27 21.44 2.78 5.58
C SER A 27 22.11 2.10 6.78
N LYS A 28 22.51 2.89 7.79
CA LYS A 28 23.06 2.37 9.06
C LYS A 28 22.13 1.36 9.73
N ALA A 29 20.83 1.42 9.43
CA ALA A 29 19.82 0.47 9.83
C ALA A 29 20.09 -0.94 9.28
N MET A 30 20.35 -1.05 7.97
CA MET A 30 20.63 -2.33 7.33
C MET A 30 21.97 -2.93 7.80
N LYS A 31 23.02 -2.11 7.91
CA LYS A 31 24.35 -2.57 8.40
C LYS A 31 24.37 -3.05 9.85
N SER A 32 23.47 -2.55 10.70
CA SER A 32 23.30 -3.03 12.08
C SER A 32 22.47 -4.31 12.14
N LEU A 33 21.55 -4.51 11.20
CA LEU A 33 20.68 -5.69 11.16
C LEU A 33 21.33 -6.87 10.44
N THR A 34 22.26 -6.64 9.50
CA THR A 34 23.08 -7.70 8.90
C THR A 34 24.03 -8.31 9.92
N THR A 35 24.70 -7.51 10.75
CA THR A 35 25.59 -8.04 11.80
C THR A 35 24.83 -8.83 12.85
N ASP A 36 23.64 -8.35 13.26
CA ASP A 36 22.83 -9.03 14.28
C ASP A 36 22.08 -10.25 13.69
N SER A 37 21.73 -10.24 12.39
CA SER A 37 21.15 -11.41 11.71
C SER A 37 22.19 -12.46 11.37
N ASP A 38 23.43 -12.06 11.06
CA ASP A 38 24.54 -12.96 10.81
C ASP A 38 24.93 -13.68 12.11
N ASP A 39 24.91 -12.99 13.27
CA ASP A 39 25.18 -13.62 14.57
C ASP A 39 24.09 -14.62 15.00
N ILE A 40 22.81 -14.35 14.69
CA ILE A 40 21.70 -15.28 14.97
C ILE A 40 21.68 -16.44 13.95
N ALA A 41 21.98 -16.17 12.68
CA ALA A 41 22.12 -17.20 11.65
C ALA A 41 23.30 -18.14 11.95
N ASN A 42 24.43 -17.60 12.42
CA ASN A 42 25.60 -18.37 12.84
C ASN A 42 25.30 -19.22 14.09
N GLN A 43 24.49 -18.72 15.04
CA GLN A 43 24.04 -19.51 16.21
C GLN A 43 23.05 -20.62 15.82
N ILE A 44 22.22 -20.39 14.81
CA ILE A 44 21.30 -21.41 14.26
C ILE A 44 22.07 -22.42 13.38
N GLU A 45 23.14 -22.01 12.70
CA GLU A 45 24.06 -22.89 11.99
C GLU A 45 24.86 -23.77 12.95
N GLU A 46 25.37 -23.25 14.07
CA GLU A 46 26.07 -24.06 15.10
C GLU A 46 25.16 -25.16 15.69
N ILE A 47 23.86 -24.91 15.81
CA ILE A 47 22.88 -25.90 16.26
C ILE A 47 22.59 -26.96 15.17
N ASN A 48 22.66 -26.57 13.90
CA ASN A 48 22.36 -27.45 12.76
C ASN A 48 23.60 -28.14 12.14
N MET A 49 24.82 -27.77 12.54
CA MET A 49 26.09 -28.37 12.11
C MET A 49 26.30 -29.83 12.58
N THR A 50 25.29 -30.49 13.15
CA THR A 50 25.32 -31.94 13.38
C THR A 50 24.68 -32.77 12.26
N ASN A 51 24.06 -32.17 11.24
CA ASN A 51 23.52 -32.94 10.11
C ASN A 51 23.77 -32.27 8.74
N ASP A 52 24.75 -32.85 8.05
CA ASP A 52 25.01 -32.87 6.60
C ASP A 52 25.10 -31.56 5.79
N SER A 53 26.31 -31.40 5.26
CA SER A 53 26.79 -30.41 4.30
C SER A 53 26.09 -30.47 2.93
N LYS A 54 25.41 -29.39 2.53
CA LYS A 54 25.27 -28.96 1.13
C LYS A 54 25.35 -27.44 0.98
N SER A 55 26.23 -27.05 0.05
CA SER A 55 26.59 -25.73 -0.48
C SER A 55 25.55 -24.60 -0.45
N ASN A 56 26.03 -23.43 -0.01
CA ASN A 56 25.40 -22.11 -0.10
C ASN A 56 25.29 -21.61 -1.55
N THR A 57 24.06 -21.37 -2.01
CA THR A 57 23.71 -20.54 -3.18
C THR A 57 22.60 -19.58 -2.77
N PHE A 58 22.96 -18.50 -2.07
CA PHE A 58 22.07 -17.35 -1.86
C PHE A 58 22.38 -16.30 -2.92
N TYR A 59 21.34 -15.70 -3.49
CA TYR A 59 21.31 -14.88 -4.73
C TYR A 59 21.23 -15.69 -6.02
N ASN A 60 20.08 -16.33 -6.23
CA ASN A 60 19.58 -16.47 -7.59
C ASN A 60 18.85 -15.17 -7.94
N ASP A 61 19.36 -14.43 -8.92
CA ASP A 61 18.72 -13.23 -9.48
C ASP A 61 17.47 -13.56 -10.32
N ASN A 62 17.12 -14.84 -10.44
CA ASN A 62 15.97 -15.32 -11.20
C ASN A 62 14.84 -15.72 -10.24
N LEU A 63 13.62 -15.30 -10.57
CA LEU A 63 12.41 -15.73 -9.88
C LEU A 63 12.22 -17.22 -10.14
N ASP A 64 12.20 -18.04 -9.09
CA ASP A 64 11.90 -19.47 -9.25
C ASP A 64 10.39 -19.67 -9.46
N GLU A 65 9.95 -19.47 -10.70
CA GLU A 65 8.57 -19.67 -11.09
C GLU A 65 8.10 -21.12 -10.86
N SER A 66 9.01 -22.10 -10.76
CA SER A 66 8.62 -23.50 -10.54
C SER A 66 7.98 -23.74 -9.16
N SER A 67 8.21 -22.81 -8.22
CA SER A 67 7.67 -22.86 -6.86
C SER A 67 6.20 -22.43 -6.74
N TYR A 68 5.65 -21.73 -7.73
CA TYR A 68 4.26 -21.26 -7.71
C TYR A 68 3.29 -22.26 -8.34
N SER A 69 2.07 -22.30 -7.80
CA SER A 69 0.99 -23.14 -8.34
C SER A 69 0.57 -22.72 -9.75
N ILE A 70 -0.07 -23.63 -10.50
CA ILE A 70 -0.64 -23.31 -11.83
C ILE A 70 -1.67 -22.18 -11.70
N ASP A 71 -2.50 -22.22 -10.67
CA ASP A 71 -3.52 -21.20 -10.41
C ASP A 71 -2.89 -19.83 -10.16
N GLU A 72 -1.81 -19.75 -9.37
CA GLU A 72 -1.09 -18.49 -9.15
C GLU A 72 -0.45 -17.94 -10.43
N LYS A 73 0.06 -18.81 -11.30
CA LYS A 73 0.60 -18.41 -12.62
C LYS A 73 -0.48 -17.86 -13.53
N GLN A 74 -1.68 -18.46 -13.53
CA GLN A 74 -2.82 -17.92 -14.27
C GLN A 74 -3.25 -16.56 -13.73
N GLN A 75 -3.28 -16.39 -12.40
CA GLN A 75 -3.57 -15.10 -11.79
C GLN A 75 -2.52 -14.04 -12.15
N ALA A 76 -1.24 -14.42 -12.19
CA ALA A 76 -0.17 -13.52 -12.63
C ALA A 76 -0.33 -13.13 -14.11
N GLN A 77 -0.72 -14.08 -14.97
CA GLN A 77 -1.02 -13.77 -16.37
C GLN A 77 -2.16 -12.75 -16.50
N LEU A 78 -3.22 -12.86 -15.69
CA LEU A 78 -4.31 -11.87 -15.67
C LEU A 78 -3.82 -10.46 -15.31
N VAL A 79 -2.81 -10.34 -14.43
CA VAL A 79 -2.19 -9.05 -14.10
C VAL A 79 -1.45 -8.49 -15.31
N LEU A 80 -0.68 -9.31 -16.02
CA LEU A 80 0.04 -8.88 -17.22
C LEU A 80 -0.92 -8.46 -18.34
N ASP A 81 -1.98 -9.25 -18.57
CA ASP A 81 -3.00 -8.95 -19.57
C ASP A 81 -3.75 -7.65 -19.23
N ALA A 82 -4.09 -7.44 -17.96
CA ALA A 82 -4.72 -6.21 -17.49
C ALA A 82 -3.82 -4.98 -17.72
N TRP A 83 -2.51 -5.09 -17.46
CA TRP A 83 -1.56 -4.01 -17.72
C TRP A 83 -1.47 -3.67 -19.20
N HIS A 84 -1.39 -4.67 -20.09
CA HIS A 84 -1.41 -4.41 -21.53
C HIS A 84 -2.67 -3.66 -21.97
N ILE A 85 -3.85 -4.02 -21.44
CA ILE A 85 -5.10 -3.30 -21.74
C ILE A 85 -5.00 -1.84 -21.28
N ILE A 86 -4.52 -1.60 -20.06
CA ILE A 86 -4.37 -0.25 -19.50
C ILE A 86 -3.42 0.59 -20.36
N GLU A 87 -2.23 0.07 -20.67
CA GLU A 87 -1.25 0.76 -21.51
C GLU A 87 -1.79 1.00 -22.92
N ASP A 88 -2.51 0.04 -23.52
CA ASP A 88 -3.13 0.19 -24.82
C ASP A 88 -4.18 1.31 -24.82
N VAL A 89 -5.03 1.38 -23.79
CA VAL A 89 -6.02 2.47 -23.63
C VAL A 89 -5.34 3.83 -23.56
N ILE A 90 -4.29 3.95 -22.74
CA ILE A 90 -3.52 5.20 -22.59
C ILE A 90 -2.88 5.58 -23.93
N ASN A 91 -2.19 4.64 -24.58
CA ASN A 91 -1.54 4.87 -25.88
C ASN A 91 -2.53 5.20 -27.00
N LEU A 92 -3.75 4.66 -26.96
CA LEU A 92 -4.82 4.99 -27.90
C LEU A 92 -5.32 6.42 -27.69
N ASP A 93 -5.54 6.85 -26.44
CA ASP A 93 -5.93 8.22 -26.14
C ASP A 93 -4.82 9.23 -26.47
N MET A 94 -3.53 8.88 -26.26
CA MET A 94 -2.41 9.72 -26.73
C MET A 94 -2.42 9.96 -28.25
N LYS A 95 -2.87 8.99 -29.04
CA LYS A 95 -2.95 9.10 -30.52
C LYS A 95 -4.18 9.86 -31.00
N ASP A 96 -5.30 9.73 -30.28
CA ASP A 96 -6.56 10.42 -30.57
C ASP A 96 -7.11 11.02 -29.26
N PRO A 97 -6.55 12.17 -28.82
CA PRO A 97 -6.90 12.78 -27.54
C PRO A 97 -8.39 13.06 -27.44
N LYS A 98 -8.96 12.84 -26.25
CA LYS A 98 -10.39 12.97 -25.95
C LYS A 98 -11.22 11.80 -26.47
N ASN A 99 -10.72 10.57 -26.44
CA ASN A 99 -11.56 9.39 -26.66
C ASN A 99 -12.00 8.77 -25.32
N TYR A 100 -11.05 8.65 -24.39
CA TYR A 100 -11.18 8.07 -23.05
C TYR A 100 -11.13 9.11 -21.93
N PHE A 101 -10.23 10.10 -21.98
CA PHE A 101 -10.03 11.06 -20.89
C PHE A 101 -10.69 12.41 -21.19
N LYS A 102 -12.01 12.40 -21.42
CA LYS A 102 -12.76 13.62 -21.71
C LYS A 102 -13.07 14.39 -20.43
N LEU A 103 -12.87 15.71 -20.45
CA LEU A 103 -13.32 16.58 -19.36
C LEU A 103 -14.85 16.56 -19.26
N ASN A 104 -15.37 16.36 -18.06
CA ASN A 104 -16.80 16.40 -17.78
C ASN A 104 -17.34 17.84 -17.86
N PRO A 105 -18.26 18.16 -18.79
CA PRO A 105 -18.75 19.52 -18.99
C PRO A 105 -19.64 20.04 -17.84
N LYS A 106 -20.17 19.16 -16.98
CA LYS A 106 -21.09 19.56 -15.90
C LYS A 106 -20.41 20.38 -14.78
N ASN A 107 -19.11 20.17 -14.55
CA ASN A 107 -18.37 20.82 -13.45
C ASN A 107 -17.54 22.04 -13.90
N TYR A 108 -17.43 22.28 -15.21
CA TYR A 108 -16.77 23.47 -15.75
C TYR A 108 -17.75 24.66 -15.94
N GLY A 109 -19.04 24.38 -16.20
CA GLY A 109 -20.01 25.40 -16.62
C GLY A 109 -20.50 26.42 -15.57
N SER A 110 -20.02 26.37 -14.32
CA SER A 110 -20.34 27.37 -13.29
C SER A 110 -19.15 28.17 -12.77
N TYR A 111 -17.93 27.81 -13.12
CA TYR A 111 -16.73 28.56 -12.77
C TYR A 111 -16.47 29.55 -13.91
N ASP A 112 -16.14 30.79 -13.55
CA ASP A 112 -15.84 31.86 -14.50
C ASP A 112 -14.75 31.35 -15.46
N ASP A 113 -14.98 31.44 -16.78
CA ASP A 113 -14.05 30.94 -17.82
C ASP A 113 -12.61 31.47 -17.65
N SER A 114 -12.43 32.53 -16.86
CA SER A 114 -11.15 33.14 -16.50
C SER A 114 -10.34 32.44 -15.40
N GLU A 115 -10.87 31.45 -14.67
CA GLU A 115 -10.08 30.70 -13.66
C GLU A 115 -9.40 29.44 -14.22
N ILE A 116 -9.84 28.97 -15.40
CA ILE A 116 -9.19 27.88 -16.15
C ILE A 116 -8.56 28.50 -17.42
N ASP A 117 -7.85 29.62 -17.21
CA ASP A 117 -7.24 30.40 -18.29
C ASP A 117 -6.06 29.67 -18.98
N ASP A 118 -5.55 28.58 -18.40
CA ASP A 118 -4.47 27.78 -18.97
C ASP A 118 -4.95 26.34 -19.27
N LEU A 119 -5.36 26.10 -20.52
CA LEU A 119 -5.60 24.75 -21.10
C LEU A 119 -4.40 23.78 -20.91
N ASP A 120 -3.21 24.31 -20.59
CA ASP A 120 -1.97 23.57 -20.35
C ASP A 120 -1.93 22.83 -19.00
N ASP A 121 -2.89 23.08 -18.09
CA ASP A 121 -2.97 22.44 -16.76
C ASP A 121 -3.93 21.24 -16.71
N ILE A 122 -4.72 20.99 -17.77
CA ILE A 122 -5.58 19.80 -17.82
C ILE A 122 -4.70 18.57 -18.05
N PRO A 123 -4.71 17.57 -17.15
CA PRO A 123 -3.94 16.36 -17.35
C PRO A 123 -4.34 15.62 -18.63
N ASP A 124 -3.38 15.00 -19.29
CA ASP A 124 -3.62 14.16 -20.45
C ASP A 124 -3.16 12.70 -20.25
N ALA A 125 -3.29 11.90 -21.30
CA ALA A 125 -2.86 10.51 -21.31
C ALA A 125 -1.33 10.36 -21.13
N GLU A 126 -0.53 11.35 -21.58
CA GLU A 126 0.92 11.34 -21.43
C GLU A 126 1.31 11.57 -19.95
N ASP A 127 0.63 12.48 -19.25
CA ASP A 127 0.78 12.66 -17.80
C ASP A 127 0.49 11.35 -17.04
N LEU A 128 -0.57 10.63 -17.43
CA LEU A 128 -0.93 9.35 -16.81
C LEU A 128 0.13 8.27 -17.07
N LEU A 129 0.62 8.15 -18.30
CA LEU A 129 1.69 7.22 -18.67
C LEU A 129 2.98 7.53 -17.90
N ASN A 130 3.37 8.80 -17.85
CA ASN A 130 4.58 9.26 -17.17
C ASN A 130 4.51 9.09 -15.65
N SER A 131 3.29 8.96 -15.08
CA SER A 131 3.13 8.65 -13.66
C SER A 131 3.47 7.18 -13.33
N LEU A 132 3.42 6.27 -14.30
CA LEU A 132 3.71 4.85 -14.07
C LEU A 132 5.21 4.63 -13.93
N SER A 133 5.61 4.02 -12.81
CA SER A 133 7.03 3.80 -12.51
C SER A 133 7.57 2.56 -13.22
N ASP A 134 8.88 2.56 -13.48
CA ASP A 134 9.58 1.38 -14.01
C ASP A 134 9.37 0.15 -13.11
N PRO A 135 9.45 -1.07 -13.67
CA PRO A 135 9.41 -2.31 -12.89
C PRO A 135 10.35 -2.37 -11.69
N CYS A 136 9.89 -2.99 -10.60
CA CYS A 136 10.77 -3.46 -9.53
C CYS A 136 11.70 -4.56 -10.03
N THR A 137 12.88 -4.67 -9.42
CA THR A 137 13.71 -5.86 -9.57
C THR A 137 13.25 -6.98 -8.62
N ILE A 138 13.60 -8.23 -8.93
CA ILE A 138 13.38 -9.38 -8.03
C ILE A 138 14.06 -9.16 -6.66
N LYS A 139 15.19 -8.46 -6.66
CA LYS A 139 15.92 -8.12 -5.43
C LYS A 139 15.10 -7.18 -4.54
N ASP A 140 14.46 -6.16 -5.11
CA ASP A 140 13.61 -5.22 -4.38
C ASP A 140 12.45 -5.94 -3.70
N LEU A 141 11.81 -6.84 -4.45
CA LEU A 141 10.71 -7.69 -3.97
C LEU A 141 11.16 -8.63 -2.85
N ASN A 142 12.34 -9.24 -2.97
CA ASN A 142 12.90 -10.09 -1.92
C ASN A 142 13.20 -9.30 -0.64
N VAL A 143 13.74 -8.08 -0.78
CA VAL A 143 14.02 -7.19 0.36
C VAL A 143 12.73 -6.76 1.04
N ALA A 144 11.71 -6.34 0.26
CA ALA A 144 10.41 -5.94 0.79
C ALA A 144 9.72 -7.09 1.54
N GLN A 145 9.67 -8.28 0.95
CA GLN A 145 9.10 -9.48 1.58
C GLN A 145 9.82 -9.85 2.88
N LYS A 146 11.16 -9.84 2.88
CA LYS A 146 11.97 -10.09 4.08
C LYS A 146 11.70 -9.04 5.16
N HIS A 147 11.63 -7.76 4.80
CA HIS A 147 11.37 -6.67 5.74
C HIS A 147 9.97 -6.74 6.34
N LEU A 148 8.97 -7.07 5.53
CA LEU A 148 7.60 -7.23 5.99
C LEU A 148 7.36 -8.58 6.68
N GLY A 149 8.25 -9.56 6.53
CA GLY A 149 8.06 -10.90 7.09
C GLY A 149 6.86 -11.63 6.46
N ILE A 150 6.59 -11.39 5.17
CA ILE A 150 5.49 -12.00 4.42
C ILE A 150 6.02 -12.59 3.11
N LYS A 151 5.20 -13.41 2.46
CA LYS A 151 5.37 -13.76 1.05
C LYS A 151 4.26 -13.12 0.26
N PHE A 152 4.61 -12.42 -0.81
CA PHE A 152 3.62 -11.91 -1.74
C PHE A 152 3.06 -13.07 -2.58
N PRO A 153 1.74 -13.11 -2.84
CA PRO A 153 1.19 -13.97 -3.87
C PRO A 153 1.84 -13.65 -5.23
N PHE A 154 2.03 -14.66 -6.08
CA PHE A 154 2.65 -14.46 -7.39
C PHE A 154 2.04 -13.36 -8.26
N PRO A 155 0.70 -13.16 -8.34
CA PRO A 155 0.15 -12.04 -9.10
C PRO A 155 0.56 -10.66 -8.57
N VAL A 156 0.85 -10.51 -7.27
CA VAL A 156 1.37 -9.26 -6.69
C VAL A 156 2.83 -9.04 -7.08
N ILE A 157 3.61 -10.12 -7.13
CA ILE A 157 4.98 -10.08 -7.66
C ILE A 157 4.95 -9.63 -9.12
N GLN A 158 4.12 -10.26 -9.95
CA GLN A 158 3.97 -9.88 -11.36
C GLN A 158 3.54 -8.42 -11.53
N TYR A 159 2.64 -7.92 -10.68
CA TYR A 159 2.20 -6.52 -10.69
C TYR A 159 3.38 -5.56 -10.57
N PHE A 160 4.26 -5.78 -9.59
CA PHE A 160 5.46 -4.95 -9.38
C PHE A 160 6.58 -5.19 -10.39
N LEU A 161 6.64 -6.37 -11.01
CA LEU A 161 7.53 -6.64 -12.15
C LEU A 161 7.07 -5.96 -13.45
N THR A 162 5.89 -5.34 -13.47
CA THR A 162 5.40 -4.55 -14.60
C THR A 162 5.50 -3.05 -14.30
N HIS A 163 4.98 -2.58 -13.16
CA HIS A 163 5.15 -1.19 -12.72
C HIS A 163 5.32 -1.09 -11.19
N ASP A 164 6.27 -0.27 -10.73
CA ASP A 164 6.47 0.05 -9.31
C ASP A 164 5.51 1.14 -8.80
N GLY A 165 4.20 0.95 -9.03
CA GLY A 165 3.17 1.92 -8.66
C GLY A 165 3.21 3.22 -9.47
N GLN A 166 2.68 4.29 -8.88
CA GLN A 166 2.66 5.62 -9.48
C GLN A 166 3.59 6.60 -8.74
N GLU A 167 4.44 7.30 -9.50
CA GLU A 167 5.17 8.47 -9.02
C GLU A 167 4.28 9.70 -9.20
N VAL A 168 3.69 10.17 -8.11
CA VAL A 168 2.92 11.41 -8.11
C VAL A 168 3.78 12.57 -7.62
N PRO A 169 4.05 13.60 -8.44
CA PRO A 169 4.77 14.78 -7.99
C PRO A 169 4.01 15.50 -6.86
N PRO A 170 4.70 15.93 -5.77
CA PRO A 170 4.06 16.52 -4.58
C PRO A 170 3.35 17.86 -4.84
N SER A 171 3.56 18.50 -6.00
CA SER A 171 3.04 19.83 -6.32
C SER A 171 2.23 19.89 -7.61
N SER A 172 1.79 18.78 -8.18
CA SER A 172 0.95 18.83 -9.39
C SER A 172 -0.53 18.99 -9.03
N THR A 173 -1.18 19.98 -9.65
CA THR A 173 -2.64 20.03 -9.85
C THR A 173 -3.15 18.82 -10.65
N ARG A 174 -2.20 18.08 -11.26
CA ARG A 174 -2.35 16.88 -12.09
C ARG A 174 -2.13 15.55 -11.36
N LYS A 175 -2.58 15.43 -10.10
CA LYS A 175 -2.50 14.14 -9.38
C LYS A 175 -3.59 13.21 -9.90
N LEU A 176 -3.30 12.44 -10.96
CA LEU A 176 -4.22 11.43 -11.47
C LEU A 176 -3.95 10.06 -10.84
N GLY A 177 -4.77 9.65 -9.88
CA GLY A 177 -4.80 8.24 -9.48
C GLY A 177 -5.36 7.38 -10.61
N LEU A 178 -4.58 6.40 -11.08
CA LEU A 178 -4.94 5.57 -12.24
C LEU A 178 -6.27 4.84 -12.04
N ILE A 179 -6.52 4.33 -10.83
CA ILE A 179 -7.75 3.61 -10.52
C ILE A 179 -8.82 4.63 -10.11
N TYR A 180 -9.28 5.40 -11.09
CA TYR A 180 -10.36 6.39 -10.93
C TYR A 180 -10.15 7.31 -9.70
N GLY A 181 -8.99 7.98 -9.66
CA GLY A 181 -8.59 8.89 -8.59
C GLY A 181 -7.79 8.20 -7.47
N LEU A 182 -7.79 6.86 -7.41
CA LEU A 182 -6.99 6.12 -6.45
C LEU A 182 -5.55 5.90 -6.98
N GLN A 183 -4.57 6.18 -6.13
CA GLN A 183 -3.14 6.06 -6.46
C GLN A 183 -2.65 4.62 -6.25
N LEU A 184 -1.89 4.12 -7.22
CA LEU A 184 -1.10 2.91 -7.06
C LEU A 184 0.14 3.18 -6.20
N LEU A 185 0.31 2.42 -5.12
CA LEU A 185 1.48 2.55 -4.26
C LEU A 185 2.70 1.90 -4.90
N SER A 186 3.84 2.58 -4.83
CA SER A 186 5.15 1.94 -5.04
C SER A 186 5.44 0.92 -3.96
N LEU A 187 6.34 -0.03 -4.23
CA LEU A 187 6.76 -1.07 -3.29
C LEU A 187 7.31 -0.47 -1.98
N ALA A 188 8.00 0.67 -2.06
CA ALA A 188 8.45 1.43 -0.89
C ALA A 188 7.27 1.96 -0.07
N GLU A 189 6.28 2.57 -0.73
CA GLU A 189 5.09 3.07 -0.04
C GLU A 189 4.26 1.94 0.55
N VAL A 190 4.16 0.78 -0.12
CA VAL A 190 3.53 -0.43 0.43
C VAL A 190 4.20 -0.84 1.73
N VAL A 191 5.53 -0.87 1.77
CA VAL A 191 6.28 -1.20 2.99
C VAL A 191 5.99 -0.20 4.12
N VAL A 192 6.00 1.10 3.81
CA VAL A 192 5.73 2.17 4.78
C VAL A 192 4.30 2.09 5.30
N MET A 193 3.32 2.00 4.41
CA MET A 193 1.88 1.93 4.70
C MET A 193 1.54 0.68 5.50
N THR A 194 2.11 -0.48 5.14
CA THR A 194 1.93 -1.73 5.89
C THR A 194 2.41 -1.58 7.33
N ASN A 195 3.60 -1.00 7.54
CA ASN A 195 4.14 -0.78 8.89
C ASN A 195 3.32 0.22 9.71
N TYR A 196 2.77 1.25 9.06
CA TYR A 196 1.82 2.17 9.70
C TYR A 196 0.56 1.42 10.18
N TRP A 197 -0.07 0.63 9.31
CA TRP A 197 -1.26 -0.14 9.67
C TRP A 197 -0.99 -1.22 10.72
N ARG A 198 0.20 -1.83 10.73
CA ARG A 198 0.67 -2.69 11.83
C ARG A 198 0.74 -1.96 13.16
N LYS A 199 1.22 -0.70 13.17
CA LYS A 199 1.22 0.14 14.38
C LYS A 199 -0.21 0.44 14.85
N VAL A 200 -1.13 0.72 13.93
CA VAL A 200 -2.56 0.92 14.24
C VAL A 200 -3.18 -0.36 14.81
N SER A 201 -2.95 -1.52 14.18
CA SER A 201 -3.45 -2.82 14.63
C SER A 201 -2.99 -3.17 16.04
N ARG A 202 -1.70 -2.96 16.36
CA ARG A 202 -1.17 -3.16 17.72
C ARG A 202 -1.84 -2.25 18.74
N ARG A 203 -2.09 -0.97 18.40
CA ARG A 203 -2.79 -0.04 19.29
C ARG A 203 -4.25 -0.44 19.52
N GLU A 204 -4.93 -0.91 18.48
CA GLU A 204 -6.29 -1.45 18.58
C GLU A 204 -6.32 -2.65 19.55
N LEU A 205 -5.42 -3.62 19.37
CA LEU A 205 -5.30 -4.78 20.26
C LEU A 205 -5.05 -4.33 21.71
N ASN A 206 -4.02 -3.51 21.95
CA ASN A 206 -3.69 -3.03 23.29
C ASN A 206 -4.86 -2.30 23.96
N SER A 207 -5.65 -1.52 23.21
CA SER A 207 -6.82 -0.83 23.74
C SER A 207 -7.93 -1.78 24.24
N LYS A 208 -8.02 -2.99 23.67
CA LYS A 208 -8.98 -4.03 24.09
C LYS A 208 -8.51 -4.80 25.34
N PHE A 209 -7.20 -4.86 25.58
CA PHE A 209 -6.60 -5.59 26.71
C PHE A 209 -6.43 -4.76 27.99
N VAL A 210 -6.57 -3.43 27.96
CA VAL A 210 -6.58 -2.61 29.19
C VAL A 210 -7.76 -3.07 30.07
N PRO A 211 -7.51 -3.63 31.28
CA PRO A 211 -8.57 -4.19 32.11
C PRO A 211 -9.62 -3.14 32.47
N LYS A 212 -10.90 -3.52 32.39
CA LYS A 212 -12.08 -2.73 32.78
C LYS A 212 -12.19 -2.48 34.31
N THR A 213 -11.09 -2.46 35.05
CA THR A 213 -11.06 -2.22 36.51
C THR A 213 -10.60 -0.80 36.84
N VAL A 214 -11.16 0.21 36.16
CA VAL A 214 -10.99 1.62 36.58
C VAL A 214 -12.37 2.27 36.66
N VAL A 215 -13.22 1.71 37.50
CA VAL A 215 -14.32 2.43 38.13
C VAL A 215 -14.32 2.03 39.60
N GLU A 216 -13.36 2.54 40.37
CA GLU A 216 -13.58 3.06 41.72
C GLU A 216 -12.24 3.50 42.33
N ASN A 217 -12.26 4.72 42.86
CA ASN A 217 -11.12 5.48 43.37
C ASN A 217 -10.28 4.71 44.40
N ASN A 218 -8.98 4.50 44.15
CA ASN A 218 -7.96 4.44 45.21
C ASN A 218 -6.54 4.75 44.69
N VAL A 219 -5.88 5.73 45.33
CA VAL A 219 -4.58 6.32 44.95
C VAL A 219 -3.40 5.33 45.09
N LYS A 220 -3.56 4.24 45.85
CA LYS A 220 -2.49 3.26 46.12
C LYS A 220 -2.25 2.25 44.98
N GLU A 221 -3.16 2.16 44.00
CA GLU A 221 -3.04 1.22 42.88
C GLU A 221 -2.27 1.80 41.68
N LYS A 222 -2.16 3.14 41.58
CA LYS A 222 -1.37 3.80 40.53
C LYS A 222 0.12 3.47 40.59
N GLU A 223 0.69 3.33 41.79
CA GLU A 223 2.10 2.95 41.96
C GLU A 223 2.34 1.47 41.61
N LEU A 224 1.36 0.59 41.84
CA LEU A 224 1.43 -0.83 41.46
C LEU A 224 1.25 -1.03 39.95
N ILE A 225 0.36 -0.27 39.32
CA ILE A 225 0.17 -0.25 37.86
C ILE A 225 1.39 0.37 37.17
N GLU A 226 1.96 1.47 37.66
CA GLU A 226 3.19 2.04 37.10
C GLU A 226 4.39 1.10 37.24
N ASN A 227 4.45 0.29 38.30
CA ASN A 227 5.53 -0.68 38.49
C ASN A 227 5.34 -1.93 37.61
N ASN A 228 4.11 -2.42 37.45
CA ASN A 228 3.80 -3.51 36.52
C ASN A 228 3.93 -3.07 35.05
N GLU A 229 3.52 -1.86 34.69
CA GLU A 229 3.76 -1.27 33.36
C GLU A 229 5.26 -1.07 33.12
N LYS A 230 6.05 -0.70 34.13
CA LYS A 230 7.52 -0.64 33.98
C LYS A 230 8.14 -2.02 33.80
N GLU A 231 7.67 -3.03 34.52
CA GLU A 231 8.16 -4.42 34.37
C GLU A 231 7.72 -5.06 33.05
N GLU A 232 6.46 -4.90 32.61
CA GLU A 232 5.99 -5.37 31.30
C GLU A 232 6.65 -4.61 30.14
N ASN A 233 6.80 -3.28 30.24
CA ASN A 233 7.56 -2.53 29.25
C ASN A 233 9.05 -2.93 29.25
N MET A 234 9.64 -3.32 30.38
CA MET A 234 11.00 -3.86 30.41
C MET A 234 11.10 -5.24 29.76
N ILE A 235 10.10 -6.12 29.94
CA ILE A 235 10.05 -7.44 29.30
C ILE A 235 9.85 -7.30 27.79
N ILE A 236 8.93 -6.44 27.37
CA ILE A 236 8.64 -6.12 25.97
C ILE A 236 9.85 -5.42 25.32
N ASN A 237 10.50 -4.46 25.97
CA ASN A 237 11.70 -3.78 25.45
C ASN A 237 12.94 -4.70 25.37
N ASN A 238 12.93 -5.85 26.03
CA ASN A 238 14.00 -6.84 25.98
C ASN A 238 13.69 -8.00 25.01
N ASP A 239 12.50 -8.01 24.38
CA ASP A 239 12.20 -8.91 23.27
C ASP A 239 13.02 -8.46 22.04
N PRO A 240 13.83 -9.35 21.42
CA PRO A 240 14.61 -9.03 20.23
C PRO A 240 13.75 -8.45 19.09
N ASN A 241 12.52 -8.94 18.92
CA ASN A 241 11.59 -8.44 17.91
C ASN A 241 11.11 -7.01 18.22
N PHE A 242 11.01 -6.63 19.49
CA PHE A 242 10.55 -5.30 19.89
C PHE A 242 11.66 -4.25 19.76
N GLN A 243 12.92 -4.58 20.08
CA GLN A 243 14.06 -3.68 19.85
C GLN A 243 14.27 -3.39 18.36
N ILE A 244 14.02 -4.39 17.51
CA ILE A 244 14.00 -4.24 16.05
C ILE A 244 12.86 -3.31 15.64
N VAL A 245 11.64 -3.50 16.17
CA VAL A 245 10.47 -2.65 15.89
C VAL A 245 10.65 -1.20 16.38
N GLU A 246 11.29 -0.98 17.52
CA GLU A 246 11.55 0.37 18.05
C GLU A 246 12.61 1.12 17.22
N LYS A 247 13.65 0.41 16.77
CA LYS A 247 14.61 0.92 15.78
C LYS A 247 13.92 1.21 14.45
N ILE A 248 13.09 0.30 13.93
CA ILE A 248 12.30 0.46 12.69
C ILE A 248 11.34 1.65 12.80
N ASN A 249 10.69 1.88 13.94
CA ASN A 249 9.81 3.03 14.14
C ASN A 249 10.57 4.36 14.06
N LYS A 250 11.77 4.44 14.64
CA LYS A 250 12.64 5.63 14.53
C LYS A 250 13.19 5.84 13.12
N ILE A 251 13.34 4.76 12.34
CA ILE A 251 13.74 4.79 10.93
C ILE A 251 12.56 5.23 10.06
N SER A 252 11.40 4.61 10.20
CA SER A 252 10.14 4.96 9.52
C SER A 252 9.73 6.41 9.79
N GLU A 253 9.88 6.93 11.02
CA GLU A 253 9.60 8.34 11.33
C GLU A 253 10.61 9.33 10.70
N ASN A 254 11.81 8.87 10.34
CA ASN A 254 12.76 9.66 9.55
C ASN A 254 12.52 9.51 8.05
N ASP A 255 12.10 8.35 7.56
CA ASP A 255 11.76 8.11 6.16
C ASP A 255 10.44 8.80 5.77
N LEU A 256 9.47 8.87 6.69
CA LEU A 256 8.23 9.65 6.57
C LEU A 256 8.48 11.15 6.34
N LYS A 257 9.64 11.69 6.74
CA LYS A 257 10.02 13.08 6.45
C LYS A 257 10.35 13.31 4.97
N ASN A 258 10.65 12.24 4.22
CA ASN A 258 10.89 12.31 2.79
C ASN A 258 9.58 12.25 1.97
N TYR A 259 8.45 11.94 2.60
CA TYR A 259 7.12 11.88 1.98
C TYR A 259 6.13 12.79 2.73
N PRO A 260 6.31 14.14 2.64
CA PRO A 260 5.59 15.11 3.45
C PRO A 260 4.07 15.10 3.23
N ASP A 261 3.58 14.70 2.05
CA ASP A 261 2.14 14.65 1.75
C ASP A 261 1.44 13.48 2.45
N LEU A 262 2.14 12.35 2.59
CA LEU A 262 1.70 11.23 3.43
C LEU A 262 1.58 11.69 4.89
N MET A 263 2.52 12.51 5.37
CA MET A 263 2.48 13.09 6.72
C MET A 263 1.35 14.12 6.91
N ARG A 264 1.06 14.93 5.89
CA ARG A 264 0.10 16.05 5.94
C ARG A 264 -1.34 15.57 5.98
N ASN A 265 -1.69 14.50 5.27
CA ASN A 265 -3.04 13.95 5.22
C ASN A 265 -3.36 13.00 6.40
N ILE A 266 -2.34 12.54 7.13
CA ILE A 266 -2.45 11.53 8.20
C ILE A 266 -2.55 12.18 9.61
N SER A 267 -2.44 13.50 9.75
CA SER A 267 -2.34 14.14 11.07
C SER A 267 -3.23 15.37 11.30
N THR A 268 -4.47 15.16 11.75
CA THR A 268 -5.21 16.24 12.48
C THR A 268 -6.09 15.82 13.66
N HIS A 269 -6.25 14.54 14.02
CA HIS A 269 -7.13 14.18 15.14
C HIS A 269 -6.40 13.41 16.28
N SER A 270 -6.67 13.87 17.51
CA SER A 270 -6.05 13.49 18.80
C SER A 270 -5.66 12.01 18.92
N LYS A 271 -4.36 11.74 19.06
CA LYS A 271 -3.68 10.45 18.86
C LYS A 271 -4.13 9.26 19.74
N ASN A 272 -5.03 9.43 20.71
CA ASN A 272 -5.41 8.35 21.65
C ASN A 272 -6.93 8.18 21.90
N ASP A 273 -7.79 9.12 21.51
CA ASP A 273 -9.22 9.04 21.87
C ASP A 273 -10.08 8.31 20.83
N TYR A 274 -9.68 8.32 19.55
CA TYR A 274 -10.45 7.67 18.48
C TYR A 274 -10.42 6.13 18.61
N ILE A 275 -9.27 5.54 18.97
CA ILE A 275 -9.13 4.08 19.13
C ILE A 275 -10.00 3.56 20.28
N LYS A 276 -10.23 4.38 21.33
CA LYS A 276 -11.08 3.99 22.48
C LYS A 276 -12.57 3.92 22.13
N LYS A 277 -12.99 4.47 20.98
CA LYS A 277 -14.39 4.52 20.53
C LYS A 277 -14.50 4.16 19.04
N LEU A 278 -13.81 3.10 18.61
CA LEU A 278 -14.01 2.59 17.25
C LEU A 278 -15.45 2.06 17.09
N PRO A 279 -16.12 2.35 15.97
CA PRO A 279 -17.39 1.71 15.62
C PRO A 279 -17.23 0.19 15.52
N ASN A 280 -18.37 -0.51 15.48
CA ASN A 280 -18.35 -1.96 15.27
C ASN A 280 -17.82 -2.27 13.88
N GLN A 281 -16.84 -3.17 13.83
CA GLN A 281 -16.21 -3.61 12.59
C GLN A 281 -17.00 -4.78 11.99
N SER A 282 -17.19 -4.78 10.68
CA SER A 282 -17.94 -5.81 9.95
C SER A 282 -17.23 -6.20 8.65
N SER A 283 -17.69 -7.29 8.04
CA SER A 283 -17.16 -7.82 6.79
C SER A 283 -18.31 -8.14 5.83
N TYR A 284 -18.09 -7.85 4.55
CA TYR A 284 -18.97 -8.23 3.47
C TYR A 284 -18.19 -8.94 2.34
N PRO A 285 -18.57 -10.18 1.97
CA PRO A 285 -19.53 -11.04 2.65
C PRO A 285 -19.12 -11.36 4.11
N PRO A 286 -20.07 -11.72 5.01
CA PRO A 286 -19.73 -12.07 6.39
C PRO A 286 -18.69 -13.19 6.48
N LYS A 287 -17.83 -13.15 7.50
CA LYS A 287 -16.79 -14.15 7.81
C LYS A 287 -15.67 -14.31 6.77
N MET A 288 -15.61 -13.43 5.78
CA MET A 288 -14.51 -13.43 4.82
C MET A 288 -13.29 -12.66 5.36
N ILE A 289 -13.54 -11.57 6.09
CA ILE A 289 -12.51 -10.64 6.60
C ILE A 289 -12.66 -10.51 8.11
N LYS A 290 -11.53 -10.50 8.83
CA LYS A 290 -11.55 -10.38 10.29
C LYS A 290 -12.18 -9.06 10.72
N LEU A 291 -12.99 -9.11 11.78
CA LEU A 291 -13.72 -7.97 12.32
C LEU A 291 -12.82 -7.04 13.14
N GLN A 292 -11.86 -6.42 12.46
CA GLN A 292 -10.82 -5.56 13.01
C GLN A 292 -10.79 -4.23 12.28
N TYR A 293 -10.38 -3.17 12.96
CA TYR A 293 -10.15 -1.89 12.28
C TYR A 293 -8.89 -1.98 11.42
N ALA A 294 -7.83 -2.62 11.94
CA ALA A 294 -6.60 -2.87 11.20
C ALA A 294 -6.01 -4.26 11.50
N ASN A 295 -5.46 -4.91 10.47
CA ASN A 295 -4.72 -6.17 10.58
C ASN A 295 -3.27 -5.98 10.07
N SER A 296 -2.32 -6.68 10.71
CA SER A 296 -0.90 -6.62 10.36
C SER A 296 -0.54 -7.27 9.00
N ASN A 297 -1.46 -8.06 8.44
CA ASN A 297 -1.32 -8.84 7.22
C ASN A 297 -2.31 -8.40 6.13
N TRP A 298 -2.93 -7.23 6.29
CA TRP A 298 -3.61 -6.53 5.19
C TRP A 298 -2.59 -5.60 4.52
N ILE A 299 -2.22 -5.94 3.29
CA ILE A 299 -1.12 -5.29 2.57
C ILE A 299 -1.71 -4.29 1.57
N PRO A 300 -1.70 -2.97 1.87
CA PRO A 300 -2.24 -1.97 0.95
C PRO A 300 -1.39 -1.87 -0.31
N LEU A 301 -2.04 -1.88 -1.47
CA LEU A 301 -1.42 -1.69 -2.79
C LEU A 301 -1.94 -0.44 -3.51
N VAL A 302 -3.12 0.06 -3.12
CA VAL A 302 -3.77 1.23 -3.70
C VAL A 302 -4.32 2.10 -2.57
N THR A 303 -4.23 3.41 -2.70
CA THR A 303 -4.72 4.36 -1.69
C THR A 303 -5.54 5.50 -2.29
N ASP A 304 -6.49 6.00 -1.51
CA ASP A 304 -7.16 7.29 -1.78
C ASP A 304 -6.38 8.50 -1.24
N ASN A 305 -5.22 8.27 -0.60
CA ASN A 305 -4.43 9.30 0.10
C ASN A 305 -5.15 10.02 1.26
N ALA A 306 -6.31 9.53 1.70
CA ALA A 306 -7.13 10.07 2.78
C ALA A 306 -7.32 9.08 3.94
N GLY A 307 -6.89 7.82 3.76
CA GLY A 307 -6.85 6.79 4.79
C GLY A 307 -7.53 5.49 4.40
N ASN A 308 -8.06 5.36 3.18
CA ASN A 308 -8.66 4.15 2.65
C ASN A 308 -7.76 3.49 1.61
N ASN A 309 -7.86 2.17 1.55
CA ASN A 309 -6.94 1.36 0.78
C ASN A 309 -7.64 0.15 0.16
N ILE A 310 -7.14 -0.25 -1.00
CA ILE A 310 -7.33 -1.60 -1.52
C ILE A 310 -6.10 -2.41 -1.14
N ALA A 311 -6.32 -3.57 -0.53
CA ALA A 311 -5.26 -4.44 -0.02
C ALA A 311 -5.43 -5.88 -0.42
N ILE A 312 -4.32 -6.60 -0.36
CA ILE A 312 -4.31 -8.06 -0.31
C ILE A 312 -4.43 -8.50 1.16
N ASP A 313 -5.38 -9.38 1.42
CA ASP A 313 -5.60 -9.97 2.73
C ASP A 313 -4.84 -11.30 2.85
N LEU A 314 -3.75 -11.29 3.62
CA LEU A 314 -2.95 -12.47 3.93
C LEU A 314 -3.34 -13.14 5.26
N ASP A 315 -4.40 -12.64 5.93
CA ASP A 315 -4.91 -13.17 7.19
C ASP A 315 -6.46 -13.11 7.22
N PRO A 316 -7.13 -13.80 6.28
CA PRO A 316 -8.59 -13.79 6.18
C PRO A 316 -9.27 -14.41 7.40
N ASP A 317 -10.58 -14.20 7.52
CA ASP A 317 -11.40 -14.88 8.53
C ASP A 317 -11.85 -16.28 8.05
N THR A 318 -12.69 -16.97 8.82
CA THR A 318 -12.94 -18.42 8.66
C THR A 318 -13.36 -18.87 7.26
N ASP A 319 -14.08 -18.03 6.52
CA ASP A 319 -14.64 -18.37 5.22
C ASP A 319 -13.87 -17.67 4.08
N GLY A 320 -12.89 -16.81 4.40
CA GLY A 320 -12.12 -16.05 3.43
C GLY A 320 -10.96 -16.83 2.81
N LYS A 321 -10.35 -16.23 1.79
CA LYS A 321 -9.25 -16.83 1.02
C LYS A 321 -7.97 -16.02 1.18
N ILE A 322 -6.85 -16.68 1.46
CA ILE A 322 -5.54 -16.01 1.50
C ILE A 322 -5.26 -15.42 0.12
N GLY A 323 -4.95 -14.14 0.07
CA GLY A 323 -4.72 -13.42 -1.18
C GLY A 323 -5.97 -12.72 -1.74
N GLN A 324 -7.14 -12.83 -1.10
CA GLN A 324 -8.33 -12.07 -1.50
C GLN A 324 -8.07 -10.56 -1.44
N VAL A 325 -8.75 -9.82 -2.31
CA VAL A 325 -8.60 -8.36 -2.41
C VAL A 325 -9.70 -7.69 -1.62
N ILE A 326 -9.33 -6.79 -0.72
CA ILE A 326 -10.25 -6.14 0.22
C ILE A 326 -10.17 -4.62 0.17
N ILE A 327 -11.27 -3.96 0.54
CA ILE A 327 -11.27 -2.54 0.91
C ILE A 327 -11.23 -2.43 2.43
N PHE A 328 -10.29 -1.64 2.95
CA PHE A 328 -10.19 -1.31 4.37
C PHE A 328 -9.65 0.11 4.55
N GLY A 329 -9.86 0.68 5.74
CA GLY A 329 -9.29 1.98 6.08
C GLY A 329 -10.14 2.79 7.03
N ARG A 330 -9.84 4.08 7.06
CA ARG A 330 -10.39 5.06 7.99
C ARG A 330 -11.92 5.17 7.94
N GLU A 331 -12.52 5.11 6.76
CA GLU A 331 -13.97 5.23 6.55
C GLU A 331 -14.67 3.87 6.31
N PHE A 332 -13.93 2.76 6.28
CA PHE A 332 -14.47 1.43 6.01
C PHE A 332 -14.58 0.59 7.27
N ASP A 333 -15.53 0.92 8.15
CA ASP A 333 -15.88 0.05 9.28
C ASP A 333 -16.41 -1.33 8.82
N THR A 334 -17.14 -1.33 7.69
CA THR A 334 -17.43 -2.55 6.92
C THR A 334 -16.35 -2.73 5.86
N LYS A 335 -15.61 -3.84 5.94
CA LYS A 335 -14.63 -4.23 4.91
C LYS A 335 -15.33 -5.03 3.81
N PHE A 336 -14.88 -4.87 2.57
CA PHE A 336 -15.49 -5.55 1.42
C PHE A 336 -14.46 -6.42 0.71
N VAL A 337 -14.79 -7.69 0.44
CA VAL A 337 -14.04 -8.50 -0.53
C VAL A 337 -14.50 -8.10 -1.93
N ILE A 338 -13.57 -7.63 -2.76
CA ILE A 338 -13.87 -7.12 -4.11
C ILE A 338 -13.34 -8.03 -5.23
N ALA A 339 -12.42 -8.93 -4.90
CA ALA A 339 -11.95 -10.01 -5.79
C ALA A 339 -11.32 -11.16 -5.00
N ASP A 340 -11.28 -12.36 -5.61
CA ASP A 340 -10.72 -13.56 -4.98
C ASP A 340 -9.18 -13.58 -4.98
N ASN A 341 -8.56 -12.78 -5.85
CA ASN A 341 -7.13 -12.59 -5.97
C ASN A 341 -6.80 -11.30 -6.74
N TRP A 342 -5.52 -10.91 -6.73
CA TRP A 342 -5.06 -9.67 -7.37
C TRP A 342 -5.26 -9.64 -8.89
N GLY A 343 -5.06 -10.78 -9.57
CA GLY A 343 -5.28 -10.88 -11.02
C GLY A 343 -6.74 -10.62 -11.41
N ASP A 344 -7.69 -11.18 -10.67
CA ASP A 344 -9.11 -10.93 -10.89
C ASP A 344 -9.49 -9.45 -10.66
N PHE A 345 -8.88 -8.81 -9.66
CA PHE A 345 -9.10 -7.38 -9.41
C PHE A 345 -8.55 -6.52 -10.56
N MET A 346 -7.30 -6.76 -10.97
CA MET A 346 -6.68 -6.03 -12.07
C MET A 346 -7.46 -6.20 -13.37
N ASN A 347 -7.90 -7.43 -13.68
CA ASN A 347 -8.72 -7.70 -14.86
C ASN A 347 -10.07 -6.96 -14.80
N LYS A 348 -10.77 -6.96 -13.65
CA LYS A 348 -12.03 -6.19 -13.49
C LYS A 348 -11.81 -4.70 -13.72
N PHE A 349 -10.74 -4.14 -13.16
CA PHE A 349 -10.40 -2.73 -13.36
C PHE A 349 -10.07 -2.44 -14.83
N ALA A 350 -9.23 -3.25 -15.47
CA ALA A 350 -8.88 -3.08 -16.87
C ALA A 350 -10.11 -3.08 -17.78
N LEU A 351 -11.09 -3.96 -17.53
CA LEU A 351 -12.35 -3.99 -18.29
C LEU A 351 -13.23 -2.74 -18.08
N ASP A 352 -13.18 -2.12 -16.90
CA ASP A 352 -13.83 -0.82 -16.70
C ASP A 352 -13.08 0.29 -17.44
N PHE A 353 -11.76 0.28 -17.35
CA PHE A 353 -10.88 1.29 -17.93
C PHE A 353 -10.87 1.26 -19.47
N GLU A 354 -10.97 0.06 -20.07
CA GLU A 354 -11.12 -0.16 -21.52
C GLU A 354 -12.44 0.40 -22.08
N ASN A 355 -13.43 0.67 -21.23
CA ASN A 355 -14.70 1.23 -21.70
C ASN A 355 -14.65 2.77 -21.67
N PRO A 356 -14.59 3.47 -22.83
CA PRO A 356 -14.53 4.93 -22.87
C PRO A 356 -15.82 5.61 -22.34
N LYS A 357 -16.88 4.83 -22.07
CA LYS A 357 -18.11 5.33 -21.43
C LYS A 357 -18.08 5.23 -19.90
N ARG A 358 -17.02 4.69 -19.31
CA ARG A 358 -16.85 4.51 -17.86
C ARG A 358 -15.77 5.40 -17.27
N CYS A 359 -15.12 6.23 -18.06
CA CYS A 359 -13.95 7.00 -17.68
C CYS A 359 -14.09 8.43 -18.20
N ASN A 360 -13.88 9.43 -17.34
CA ASN A 360 -13.76 10.84 -17.71
C ASN A 360 -12.80 11.53 -16.73
N LEU A 361 -12.29 12.71 -17.13
CA LEU A 361 -11.63 13.63 -16.21
C LEU A 361 -12.69 14.50 -15.54
N ASP A 362 -12.59 14.65 -14.23
CA ASP A 362 -13.42 15.54 -13.42
C ASP A 362 -12.57 16.60 -12.74
N TYR A 363 -13.09 17.81 -12.66
CA TYR A 363 -12.41 18.95 -12.03
C TYR A 363 -13.13 19.33 -10.75
N ASP A 364 -12.40 19.28 -9.63
CA ASP A 364 -12.87 19.79 -8.35
C ASP A 364 -12.37 21.24 -8.17
N GLY A 365 -13.28 22.19 -8.35
CA GLY A 365 -13.00 23.62 -8.22
C GLY A 365 -12.72 24.09 -6.79
N ASP A 366 -13.12 23.34 -5.76
CA ASP A 366 -12.84 23.72 -4.36
C ASP A 366 -11.37 23.49 -4.01
N ILE A 367 -10.75 22.46 -4.60
CA ILE A 367 -9.34 22.09 -4.37
C ILE A 367 -8.43 22.42 -5.55
N GLY A 368 -8.99 22.79 -6.70
CA GLY A 368 -8.26 23.10 -7.93
C GLY A 368 -7.51 21.91 -8.50
N LYS A 369 -8.13 20.72 -8.52
CA LYS A 369 -7.48 19.48 -8.99
C LYS A 369 -8.36 18.71 -9.97
N PHE A 370 -7.68 17.99 -10.85
CA PHE A 370 -8.29 17.01 -11.73
C PHE A 370 -8.15 15.61 -11.14
N ASP A 371 -9.21 14.82 -11.27
CA ASP A 371 -9.23 13.41 -10.93
C ASP A 371 -9.84 12.59 -12.07
N LEU A 372 -9.42 11.34 -12.16
CA LEU A 372 -10.06 10.39 -13.05
C LEU A 372 -11.35 9.87 -12.39
N ALA A 373 -12.49 10.00 -13.05
CA ALA A 373 -13.79 9.64 -12.48
C ALA A 373 -14.41 8.44 -13.19
N TYR A 374 -15.03 7.55 -12.40
CA TYR A 374 -15.83 6.44 -12.91
C TYR A 374 -17.23 6.93 -13.28
N LEU A 375 -17.74 6.50 -14.45
CA LEU A 375 -19.11 6.77 -14.89
C LEU A 375 -20.00 5.55 -14.72
N ASP A 376 -21.21 5.78 -14.18
CA ASP A 376 -22.28 4.80 -14.11
C ASP A 376 -22.76 4.39 -15.52
N LYS A 377 -23.65 3.39 -15.60
CA LYS A 377 -24.20 2.94 -16.90
C LYS A 377 -24.99 3.99 -17.67
N ASN A 378 -25.38 5.09 -17.01
CA ASN A 378 -26.09 6.21 -17.61
C ASN A 378 -25.12 7.33 -18.06
N GLY A 379 -23.81 7.16 -17.84
CA GLY A 379 -22.77 8.13 -18.16
C GLY A 379 -22.66 9.27 -17.14
N ASN A 380 -23.19 9.10 -15.93
CA ASN A 380 -23.02 10.07 -14.84
C ASN A 380 -21.83 9.70 -13.97
N ILE A 381 -21.10 10.72 -13.49
CA ILE A 381 -20.06 10.52 -12.49
C ILE A 381 -20.68 9.93 -11.22
N VAL A 382 -19.97 8.97 -10.62
CA VAL A 382 -20.28 8.45 -9.31
C VAL A 382 -19.51 9.25 -8.27
N ASP A 383 -20.14 10.29 -7.71
CA ASP A 383 -19.50 11.27 -6.81
C ASP A 383 -18.89 10.64 -5.55
N GLN A 384 -19.37 9.47 -5.11
CA GLN A 384 -18.81 8.75 -3.97
C GLN A 384 -17.47 8.06 -4.28
N GLY A 385 -17.03 8.08 -5.54
CA GLY A 385 -15.76 7.52 -5.98
C GLY A 385 -15.77 6.00 -6.19
N TYR A 386 -14.64 5.48 -6.67
CA TYR A 386 -14.55 4.10 -7.14
C TYR A 386 -14.55 3.04 -6.02
N LEU A 387 -14.08 3.37 -4.81
CA LEU A 387 -14.22 2.47 -3.65
C LEU A 387 -15.69 2.19 -3.33
N TYR A 388 -16.59 3.17 -3.52
CA TYR A 388 -18.02 2.97 -3.39
C TYR A 388 -18.55 2.03 -4.49
N VAL A 389 -18.17 2.26 -5.75
CA VAL A 389 -18.54 1.39 -6.89
C VAL A 389 -18.18 -0.07 -6.60
N LEU A 390 -16.94 -0.31 -6.18
CA LEU A 390 -16.45 -1.65 -5.83
C LEU A 390 -17.22 -2.28 -4.67
N SER A 391 -17.51 -1.51 -3.62
CA SER A 391 -18.30 -1.98 -2.47
C SER A 391 -19.73 -2.38 -2.87
N GLN A 392 -20.36 -1.60 -3.75
CA GLN A 392 -21.70 -1.87 -4.25
C GLN A 392 -21.74 -3.13 -5.14
N ARG A 393 -20.72 -3.31 -5.99
CA ARG A 393 -20.56 -4.52 -6.81
C ARG A 393 -20.28 -5.76 -5.98
N ALA A 394 -19.51 -5.65 -4.90
CA ALA A 394 -19.35 -6.74 -3.94
C ALA A 394 -20.71 -7.18 -3.36
N MET A 395 -21.63 -6.23 -3.14
CA MET A 395 -23.02 -6.48 -2.73
C MET A 395 -23.95 -6.96 -3.86
N GLY A 396 -23.44 -7.23 -5.06
CA GLY A 396 -24.23 -7.66 -6.21
C GLY A 396 -25.08 -6.56 -6.86
N LYS A 397 -24.77 -5.28 -6.58
CA LYS A 397 -25.45 -4.15 -7.21
C LYS A 397 -24.73 -3.74 -8.49
N ASP A 398 -25.51 -3.46 -9.51
CA ASP A 398 -25.05 -2.91 -10.79
C ASP A 398 -25.17 -1.38 -10.75
N ILE A 399 -24.01 -0.70 -10.76
CA ILE A 399 -23.85 0.77 -10.73
C ILE A 399 -23.63 1.27 -12.16
#